data_AF-A0A812QJU5-F1
#
_entry.id   AF-A0A812QJU5-F1
#
_cell.length_a   1.000
_cell.length_b   1.000
_cell.length_c   1.000
_cell.angle_alpha   90.00
_cell.angle_beta   90.00
_cell.angle_gamma   90.00
#
_symmetry.space_group_name_H-M   'P 1'
#
loop_
_entity.id
_entity.type
_entity.pdbx_description
1 polymer ?
#
loop_
_entity_poly.entity_id
_entity_poly.type
_entity_poly.pdbx_seq_one_letter_code
_entity_poly.pdbx_strand_id
1 'polypeptide(L)'
;MSKKSPYGECGKLILSHRNLVGEIPEGIGRIHNLQVLDLSHNHLTGSVPRSLERMINAQRIDLSHNNWLTGSIPPEISVNNGPRAKCEYLDLSHNQLDQDPAPLPEAKHWDQLQGHVWLGHQQPAS
;
A
#
# COMPACT_ATOMS: atom_id res chain seq x y z
N MET A 1 16.96 31.28 6.91
CA MET A 1 17.50 29.99 7.39
C MET A 1 16.45 29.28 8.24
N SER A 2 15.79 28.25 7.72
CA SER A 2 14.90 27.40 8.52
C SER A 2 15.73 26.50 9.42
N LYS A 3 15.54 26.65 10.73
CA LYS A 3 16.18 25.79 11.75
C LYS A 3 15.64 24.38 11.55
N LYS A 4 16.50 23.45 11.13
CA LYS A 4 16.18 22.02 11.16
C LYS A 4 16.02 21.59 12.62
N SER A 5 14.92 20.91 12.93
CA SER A 5 14.68 20.25 14.22
C SER A 5 15.86 19.32 14.56
N PRO A 6 16.35 19.30 15.82
CA PRO A 6 17.44 18.41 16.26
C PRO A 6 17.01 16.94 16.39
N TYR A 7 15.73 16.65 16.26
CA TYR A 7 15.20 15.29 16.10
C TYR A 7 14.81 15.17 14.64
N GLY A 8 15.54 14.37 13.85
CA GLY A 8 15.12 14.06 12.48
C GLY A 8 13.68 13.58 12.54
N GLU A 9 12.76 14.29 11.87
CA GLU A 9 11.35 13.94 11.92
C GLU A 9 11.19 12.54 11.31
N CYS A 10 10.98 11.56 12.18
CA CYS A 10 10.60 10.21 11.79
C CYS A 10 9.21 10.31 11.17
N GLY A 11 9.14 10.35 9.83
CA GLY A 11 7.87 10.35 9.12
C GLY A 11 7.19 9.00 9.32
N LYS A 12 6.02 8.97 9.96
CA LYS A 12 5.19 7.77 10.11
C LYS A 12 3.84 8.03 9.47
N LEU A 13 3.39 7.11 8.62
CA LEU A 13 2.05 7.11 8.04
C LEU A 13 1.38 5.81 8.48
N ILE A 14 0.50 5.93 9.47
CA ILE A 14 -0.24 4.82 10.05
C ILE A 14 -1.72 5.00 9.69
N LEU A 15 -2.21 4.19 8.76
CA LEU A 15 -3.59 4.17 8.28
C LEU A 15 -4.19 2.75 8.39
N SER A 16 -3.70 1.93 9.31
CA SER A 16 -4.24 0.61 9.54
C SER A 16 -5.65 0.65 10.15
N HIS A 17 -6.46 -0.37 9.82
CA HIS A 17 -7.85 -0.50 10.30
C HIS A 17 -8.76 0.68 9.93
N ARG A 18 -8.64 1.20 8.71
CA ARG A 18 -9.39 2.38 8.24
C ARG A 18 -10.43 2.08 7.17
N ASN A 19 -10.66 0.81 6.85
CA ASN A 19 -11.56 0.39 5.75
C ASN A 19 -11.21 1.07 4.41
N LEU A 20 -9.93 1.39 4.18
CA LEU A 20 -9.52 2.00 2.92
C LEU A 20 -9.72 1.02 1.77
N VAL A 21 -10.28 1.51 0.67
CA VAL A 21 -10.55 0.76 -0.56
C VAL A 21 -9.79 1.35 -1.74
N GLY A 22 -9.64 0.55 -2.80
CA GLY A 22 -8.96 0.95 -4.02
C GLY A 22 -7.46 0.67 -3.99
N GLU A 23 -6.75 1.17 -5.00
CA GLU A 23 -5.32 0.88 -5.19
C GLU A 23 -4.41 1.79 -4.35
N ILE A 24 -3.23 1.28 -4.03
CA ILE A 24 -2.16 2.11 -3.45
C ILE A 24 -1.58 2.96 -4.60
N PRO A 25 -1.68 4.30 -4.53
CA PRO A 25 -1.24 5.15 -5.62
C PRO A 25 0.28 5.14 -5.77
N GLU A 26 0.78 5.17 -7.01
CA GLU A 26 2.23 5.31 -7.33
C GLU A 26 2.87 6.59 -6.75
N GLY A 27 2.06 7.55 -6.31
CA GLY A 27 2.54 8.75 -5.60
C GLY A 27 3.13 8.45 -4.22
N ILE A 28 2.82 7.30 -3.60
CA ILE A 28 3.28 6.95 -2.25
C ILE A 28 4.81 6.94 -2.14
N GLY A 29 5.51 6.56 -3.20
CA GLY A 29 6.98 6.54 -3.27
C GLY A 29 7.65 7.91 -3.24
N ARG A 30 6.89 9.01 -3.34
CA ARG A 30 7.43 10.39 -3.23
C ARG A 30 7.66 10.81 -1.77
N ILE A 31 7.16 10.06 -0.80
CA ILE A 31 7.29 10.38 0.63
C ILE A 31 8.64 9.85 1.16
N HIS A 32 9.74 10.41 0.66
CA HIS A 32 11.09 9.87 0.90
C HIS A 32 11.55 9.89 2.36
N ASN A 33 10.94 10.71 3.23
CA ASN A 33 11.31 10.82 4.64
C ASN A 33 10.54 9.84 5.53
N LEU A 34 9.65 9.02 4.96
CA LEU A 34 8.87 8.07 5.73
C LEU A 34 9.75 6.92 6.21
N GLN A 35 9.68 6.63 7.51
CA GLN A 35 10.33 5.48 8.16
C GLN A 35 9.35 4.35 8.43
N VAL A 36 8.06 4.67 8.64
CA VAL A 36 7.01 3.68 8.89
C VAL A 36 5.84 3.93 7.97
N LEU A 37 5.50 2.93 7.14
CA LEU A 37 4.26 2.84 6.39
C LEU A 37 3.45 1.66 6.95
N ASP A 38 2.28 1.93 7.50
CA ASP A 38 1.34 0.89 7.94
C ASP A 38 -0.01 1.13 7.29
N LEU A 39 -0.33 0.27 6.31
CA LEU A 39 -1.61 0.20 5.62
C LEU A 39 -2.34 -1.12 5.91
N SER A 40 -1.94 -1.83 6.97
CA SER A 40 -2.48 -3.14 7.31
C SER A 40 -3.97 -3.11 7.67
N HIS A 41 -4.66 -4.24 7.53
CA HIS A 41 -6.08 -4.36 7.90
C HIS A 41 -6.97 -3.32 7.21
N ASN A 42 -6.83 -3.20 5.89
CA ASN A 42 -7.72 -2.42 5.04
C ASN A 42 -8.33 -3.33 3.96
N HIS A 43 -8.95 -2.72 2.95
CA HIS A 43 -9.59 -3.41 1.82
C HIS A 43 -8.92 -2.97 0.51
N LEU A 44 -7.60 -2.74 0.54
CA LEU A 44 -6.83 -2.25 -0.61
C LEU A 44 -6.73 -3.32 -1.70
N THR A 45 -6.81 -2.88 -2.95
CA THR A 45 -6.87 -3.73 -4.15
C THR A 45 -5.70 -3.45 -5.09
N GLY A 46 -5.56 -4.25 -6.15
CA GLY A 46 -4.57 -4.03 -7.21
C GLY A 46 -3.19 -4.53 -6.82
N SER A 47 -2.14 -4.00 -7.45
CA SER A 47 -0.76 -4.41 -7.21
C SER A 47 -0.04 -3.51 -6.21
N VAL A 48 1.03 -4.05 -5.61
CA VAL A 48 1.95 -3.25 -4.81
C VAL A 48 2.74 -2.32 -5.75
N PRO A 49 2.68 -0.98 -5.57
CA PRO A 49 3.25 -0.05 -6.53
C PRO A 49 4.77 -0.13 -6.52
N ARG A 50 5.38 -0.09 -7.72
CA ARG A 50 6.84 -0.19 -7.86
C ARG A 50 7.55 0.98 -7.19
N SER A 51 6.92 2.14 -7.12
CA SER A 51 7.47 3.33 -6.47
C SER A 51 7.80 3.15 -4.98
N LEU A 52 7.32 2.10 -4.29
CA LEU A 52 7.77 1.79 -2.93
C LEU A 52 9.30 1.60 -2.84
N GLU A 53 9.96 1.18 -3.91
CA GLU A 53 11.43 1.11 -3.99
C GLU A 53 12.11 2.46 -3.67
N ARG A 54 11.42 3.59 -3.92
CA ARG A 54 11.94 4.95 -3.75
C ARG A 54 11.88 5.43 -2.30
N MET A 55 11.25 4.66 -1.41
CA MET A 55 11.14 4.96 0.02
C MET A 55 12.41 4.48 0.75
N ILE A 56 13.55 5.05 0.38
CA ILE A 56 14.89 4.63 0.84
C ILE A 56 15.09 4.73 2.36
N ASN A 57 14.29 5.53 3.06
CA ASN A 57 14.36 5.67 4.51
C ASN A 57 13.33 4.80 5.25
N ALA A 58 12.46 4.07 4.54
CA ALA A 58 11.49 3.20 5.16
C ALA A 58 12.20 2.05 5.88
N GLN A 59 11.86 1.89 7.16
CA GLN A 59 12.34 0.84 8.05
C GLN A 59 11.26 -0.23 8.26
N ARG A 60 9.99 0.18 8.23
CA ARG A 60 8.84 -0.70 8.38
C ARG A 60 7.82 -0.42 7.28
N ILE A 61 7.46 -1.46 6.54
CA ILE A 61 6.34 -1.47 5.60
C ILE A 61 5.42 -2.63 5.98
N ASP A 62 4.17 -2.31 6.30
CA ASP A 62 3.15 -3.28 6.66
C ASP A 62 1.94 -3.09 5.75
N LEU A 63 1.74 -4.03 4.83
CA LEU A 63 0.60 -4.09 3.90
C LEU A 63 -0.26 -5.33 4.18
N SER A 64 -0.08 -5.97 5.34
CA SER A 64 -0.75 -7.22 5.68
C SER A 64 -2.26 -7.06 5.81
N HIS A 65 -3.00 -8.16 5.67
CA HIS A 65 -4.46 -8.18 5.88
C HIS A 65 -5.24 -7.19 5.00
N ASN A 66 -4.88 -7.04 3.72
CA ASN A 66 -5.68 -6.29 2.75
C ASN A 66 -6.58 -7.18 1.88
N ASN A 67 -6.39 -8.50 1.94
CA ASN A 67 -7.19 -9.55 1.29
C ASN A 67 -7.29 -9.49 -0.25
N TRP A 68 -7.06 -8.35 -0.91
CA TRP A 68 -7.24 -8.15 -2.35
C TRP A 68 -6.05 -7.45 -3.03
N LEU A 69 -4.92 -7.28 -2.34
CA LEU A 69 -3.66 -6.99 -3.01
C LEU A 69 -3.20 -8.23 -3.78
N THR A 70 -2.89 -8.05 -5.06
CA THR A 70 -2.63 -9.09 -6.07
C THR A 70 -1.37 -8.78 -6.86
N GLY A 71 -0.98 -9.67 -7.78
CA GLY A 71 0.14 -9.46 -8.67
C GLY A 71 1.50 -9.72 -8.01
N SER A 72 2.55 -9.50 -8.79
CA SER A 72 3.92 -9.81 -8.39
C SER A 72 4.45 -8.81 -7.36
N ILE A 73 5.16 -9.31 -6.36
CA ILE A 73 5.93 -8.45 -5.46
C ILE A 73 7.09 -7.83 -6.27
N PRO A 74 7.23 -6.49 -6.31
CA PRO A 74 8.38 -5.87 -6.95
C PRO A 74 9.68 -6.44 -6.34
N PRO A 75 10.60 -7.00 -7.14
CA PRO A 75 11.84 -7.58 -6.61
C PRO A 75 12.66 -6.54 -5.83
N GLU A 76 12.49 -5.26 -6.13
CA GLU A 76 13.16 -4.15 -5.46
C GLU A 76 12.68 -3.96 -4.00
N ILE A 77 11.47 -4.42 -3.65
CA ILE A 77 10.99 -4.47 -2.25
C ILE A 77 11.13 -5.87 -1.64
N SER A 78 11.04 -6.93 -2.44
CA SER A 78 11.17 -8.32 -1.97
C SER A 78 12.61 -8.70 -1.63
N VAL A 79 13.59 -8.02 -2.24
CA VAL A 79 15.01 -8.30 -2.06
C VAL A 79 15.64 -7.13 -1.33
N ASN A 80 15.54 -7.13 0.00
CA ASN A 80 16.23 -6.23 0.92
C ASN A 80 17.78 -6.40 0.91
N ASN A 81 18.44 -6.40 -0.25
CA ASN A 81 19.91 -6.53 -0.36
C ASN A 81 20.58 -5.52 -1.30
N GLY A 82 19.88 -4.48 -1.74
CA GLY A 82 20.54 -3.31 -2.31
C GLY A 82 21.23 -2.49 -1.19
N PRO A 83 22.43 -1.93 -1.40
CA PRO A 83 23.22 -1.24 -0.35
C PRO A 83 22.57 0.03 0.26
N ARG A 84 21.31 0.33 -0.09
CA ARG A 84 20.61 1.57 0.26
C ARG A 84 19.28 1.39 0.98
N ALA A 85 18.65 0.21 0.93
CA ALA A 85 17.37 0.00 1.59
C ALA A 85 17.58 -0.31 3.08
N LYS A 86 16.97 0.48 3.97
CA LYS A 86 17.00 0.29 5.43
C LYS A 86 15.78 -0.45 5.97
N CYS A 87 15.05 -1.16 5.11
CA CYS A 87 13.81 -1.83 5.50
C CYS A 87 14.14 -3.03 6.40
N GLU A 88 13.80 -2.93 7.68
CA GLU A 88 14.01 -3.96 8.71
C GLU A 88 12.80 -4.88 8.83
N TYR A 89 11.61 -4.38 8.46
CA TYR A 89 10.36 -5.10 8.56
C TYR A 89 9.52 -4.90 7.30
N LEU A 90 9.22 -6.01 6.63
CA LEU A 90 8.28 -6.08 5.52
C LEU A 90 7.26 -7.17 5.82
N ASP A 91 6.00 -6.80 5.95
CA ASP A 91 4.89 -7.74 6.10
C ASP A 91 3.87 -7.54 4.98
N LEU A 92 3.70 -8.62 4.22
CA LEU A 92 2.81 -8.71 3.07
C LEU A 92 1.81 -9.87 3.24
N SER A 93 1.76 -10.48 4.43
CA SER A 93 0.91 -11.63 4.72
C SER A 93 -0.58 -11.30 4.60
N HIS A 94 -1.43 -12.33 4.45
CA HIS A 94 -2.87 -12.13 4.32
C HIS A 94 -3.28 -11.20 3.15
N ASN A 95 -2.63 -11.43 2.00
CA ASN A 95 -2.94 -10.86 0.69
C ASN A 95 -3.03 -11.98 -0.36
N GLN A 96 -3.34 -11.63 -1.60
CA GLN A 96 -3.38 -12.54 -2.77
C GLN A 96 -2.17 -12.31 -3.68
N LEU A 97 -1.01 -11.96 -3.11
CA LEU A 97 0.22 -11.70 -3.85
C LEU A 97 0.74 -12.97 -4.51
N ASP A 98 1.45 -12.79 -5.63
CA ASP A 98 1.92 -13.87 -6.52
C ASP A 98 0.80 -14.74 -7.13
N GLN A 99 -0.45 -14.28 -7.03
CA GLN A 99 -1.57 -14.79 -7.80
C GLN A 99 -1.86 -13.86 -8.97
N ASP A 100 -2.30 -14.45 -10.09
CA ASP A 100 -2.93 -13.68 -11.18
C ASP A 100 -4.08 -12.88 -10.56
N PRO A 101 -4.27 -11.58 -10.88
CA PRO A 101 -5.29 -10.77 -10.23
C PRO A 101 -6.63 -11.48 -10.41
N ALA A 102 -7.15 -12.02 -9.30
CA ALA A 102 -8.49 -12.57 -9.29
C ALA A 102 -9.41 -11.44 -9.80
N PRO A 103 -10.41 -11.75 -10.65
CA PRO A 103 -11.38 -10.74 -11.03
C PRO A 103 -11.88 -10.08 -9.75
N LEU A 104 -11.73 -8.74 -9.69
CA LEU A 104 -12.24 -7.94 -8.58
C LEU A 104 -13.63 -8.49 -8.23
N PRO A 105 -13.96 -8.68 -6.94
CA PRO A 105 -15.29 -9.15 -6.58
C PRO A 105 -16.30 -8.34 -7.38
N GLU A 106 -17.10 -9.03 -8.23
CA GLU A 106 -18.09 -8.34 -9.04
C GLU A 106 -18.83 -7.36 -8.13
N ALA A 107 -19.11 -6.16 -8.63
CA ALA A 107 -19.49 -5.04 -7.78
C ALA A 107 -20.68 -5.31 -6.83
N LYS A 108 -21.43 -6.38 -7.09
CA LYS A 108 -22.43 -7.01 -6.20
C LYS A 108 -21.93 -7.41 -4.80
N HIS A 109 -20.64 -7.61 -4.58
CA HIS A 109 -20.09 -7.94 -3.26
C HIS A 109 -19.65 -6.71 -2.44
N TRP A 110 -19.46 -5.53 -3.06
CA TRP A 110 -19.14 -4.31 -2.31
C TRP A 110 -20.30 -3.88 -1.40
N ASP A 111 -21.54 -4.19 -1.78
CA ASP A 111 -22.73 -3.97 -0.96
C ASP A 111 -22.74 -4.81 0.33
N GLN A 112 -22.00 -5.92 0.37
CA GLN A 112 -21.89 -6.79 1.55
C GLN A 112 -20.79 -6.34 2.53
N LEU A 113 -19.93 -5.40 2.12
CA LEU A 113 -18.93 -4.77 3.00
C LEU A 113 -19.48 -3.58 3.80
N GLN A 114 -20.78 -3.27 3.64
CA GLN A 114 -21.66 -2.38 4.43
C GLN A 114 -21.04 -1.07 4.99
N GLY A 115 -21.49 0.05 4.42
CA GLY A 115 -21.55 1.36 5.11
C GLY A 115 -20.86 2.52 4.40
N HIS A 116 -21.64 3.27 3.60
CA HIS A 116 -21.33 4.60 3.01
C HIS A 116 -20.49 4.67 1.71
N VAL A 117 -21.22 4.68 0.58
CA VAL A 117 -21.10 5.53 -0.64
C VAL A 117 -19.74 5.69 -1.36
N TRP A 118 -19.68 5.22 -2.62
CA TRP A 118 -19.66 6.10 -3.80
C TRP A 118 -20.12 5.38 -5.08
N LEU A 119 -21.09 5.99 -5.78
CA LEU A 119 -21.55 5.64 -7.12
C LEU A 119 -20.85 6.56 -8.12
N GLY A 120 -19.99 6.01 -8.97
CA GLY A 120 -19.48 6.69 -10.15
C GLY A 120 -18.44 5.83 -10.88
N HIS A 121 -18.36 5.73 -12.20
CA HIS A 121 -19.23 6.16 -13.30
C HIS A 121 -19.54 4.88 -14.10
N GLN A 122 -20.81 4.50 -14.27
CA GLN A 122 -21.15 3.62 -15.38
C GLN A 122 -21.09 4.44 -16.66
N GLN A 123 -20.07 4.19 -17.48
CA GLN A 123 -20.13 4.53 -18.88
C GLN A 123 -20.86 3.37 -19.57
N PRO A 124 -21.96 3.62 -20.30
CA PRO A 124 -22.68 2.54 -20.98
C PRO A 124 -21.78 1.97 -22.07
N ALA A 125 -21.71 0.63 -22.14
CA ALA A 125 -21.20 -0.05 -23.30
C ALA A 125 -22.09 0.29 -24.51
N SER A 126 -21.47 0.77 -25.58
CA SER A 126 -22.04 0.78 -26.93
C SER A 126 -21.88 -0.59 -27.56
#